data_AF-A0A378V4V1-F1
#
_entry.id   AF-A0A378V4V1-F1
#
_cell.length_a   1.000
_cell.length_b   1.000
_cell.length_c   1.000
_cell.angle_alpha   90.00
_cell.angle_beta   90.00
_cell.angle_gamma   90.00
#
_symmetry.space_group_name_H-M   'P 1'
#
loop_
_entity.id
_entity.type
_entity.pdbx_description
1 polymer ?
#
loop_
_entity_poly.entity_id
_entity_poly.type
_entity_poly.pdbx_seq_one_letter_code
_entity_poly.pdbx_strand_id
1 'polypeptide(L)' 'MPLSDGQTFAGYRVLRQHGPGGMGEAYLVRHPPLPRLDALKVLRVDL' A
#
# COMPACT_ATOMS: atom_id res chain seq x y z
N MET A 1 -0.48 2.24 12.40
CA MET A 1 -0.16 3.54 11.79
C MET A 1 -0.13 3.36 10.28
N PRO A 2 -0.69 4.29 9.49
CA PRO A 2 -0.73 4.19 8.04
C PRO A 2 0.69 4.24 7.44
N LEU A 3 0.88 3.59 6.29
CA LEU A 3 2.14 3.67 5.55
C LEU A 3 2.30 5.07 4.94
N SER A 4 3.53 5.59 4.97
CA SER A 4 3.86 6.92 4.44
C SER A 4 4.31 6.89 2.98
N ASP A 5 4.16 8.00 2.28
CA ASP A 5 4.65 8.13 0.90
C ASP A 5 6.17 7.93 0.83
N GLY A 6 6.62 7.15 -0.15
CA GLY A 6 8.01 6.76 -0.31
C GLY A 6 8.47 5.62 0.59
N GLN A 7 7.68 5.20 1.58
CA GLN A 7 8.00 4.05 2.43
C GLN A 7 8.07 2.77 1.61
N THR A 8 9.03 1.90 1.92
CA THR A 8 9.06 0.53 1.39
C THR A 8 8.32 -0.41 2.33
N PHE A 9 7.39 -1.19 1.77
CA PHE A 9 6.63 -2.21 2.48
C PHE A 9 6.52 -3.46 1.61
N ALA A 10 6.89 -4.63 2.13
CA ALA A 10 6.88 -5.91 1.43
C ALA A 10 7.54 -5.88 0.02
N GLY A 11 8.60 -5.07 -0.16
CA GLY A 11 9.29 -4.91 -1.44
C GLY A 11 8.68 -3.87 -2.39
N TYR A 12 7.53 -3.30 -2.04
CA TYR A 12 6.86 -2.24 -2.81
C TYR A 12 7.15 -0.87 -2.23
N ARG A 13 7.30 0.15 -3.09
CA ARG A 13 7.35 1.56 -2.67
C ARG A 13 5.94 2.15 -2.68
N VAL A 14 5.52 2.73 -1.55
CA VAL A 14 4.26 3.47 -1.44
C VAL A 14 4.37 4.77 -2.21
N LEU A 15 3.39 5.04 -3.09
CA LEU A 15 3.33 6.29 -3.84
C LEU A 15 2.34 7.27 -3.22
N ARG A 16 1.18 6.75 -2.78
CA ARG A 16 0.13 7.51 -2.10
C ARG A 16 -0.90 6.56 -1.49
N GLN A 17 -1.55 7.01 -0.42
CA GLN A 17 -2.79 6.38 0.03
C GLN A 17 -3.89 6.60 -1.02
N HIS A 18 -4.60 5.53 -1.39
CA HIS A 18 -5.72 5.58 -2.32
C HIS A 18 -7.05 5.80 -1.59
N GLY A 19 -7.18 5.27 -0.38
CA GLY A 19 -8.29 5.54 0.52
C GLY A 19 -8.51 4.44 1.56
N PRO A 20 -9.33 4.72 2.60
CA PRO A 20 -9.79 3.70 3.55
C PRO A 20 -10.82 2.79 2.87
N GLY A 21 -10.64 1.48 2.99
CA GLY A 21 -11.66 0.47 2.68
C GLY A 21 -12.15 -0.19 3.98
N GLY A 22 -13.37 -0.76 3.97
CA GLY A 22 -13.98 -1.33 5.18
C GLY A 22 -13.12 -2.37 5.92
N MET A 23 -12.25 -3.09 5.20
CA MET A 23 -11.38 -4.15 5.77
C MET A 23 -9.91 -3.69 6.00
N GLY A 24 -9.57 -2.45 5.69
CA GLY A 24 -8.18 -1.99 5.73
C GLY A 24 -7.85 -0.83 4.81
N GLU A 25 -6.58 -0.47 4.75
CA GLU A 25 -6.11 0.67 3.96
C GLU A 25 -5.59 0.23 2.60
N ALA A 26 -5.91 1.00 1.55
CA ALA A 26 -5.42 0.76 0.20
C ALA A 26 -4.42 1.83 -0.23
N TYR A 27 -3.33 1.39 -0.84
CA TYR A 27 -2.22 2.24 -1.29
C TYR A 27 -1.93 1.96 -2.76
N LEU A 28 -1.62 3.02 -3.51
CA LEU A 28 -1.00 2.89 -4.82
C LEU A 28 0.50 2.67 -4.61
N VAL A 29 1.04 1.60 -5.18
CA VAL A 29 2.42 1.20 -4.98
C VAL A 29 3.13 0.90 -6.29
N ARG A 30 4.47 0.89 -6.24
CA ARG A 30 5.33 0.46 -7.35
C ARG A 30 6.31 -0.61 -6.89
N HIS A 31 6.38 -1.70 -7.63
CA HIS A 31 7.46 -2.67 -7.51
C HIS A 31 8.58 -2.32 -8.51
N PRO A 32 9.87 -2.26 -8.11
CA PRO A 32 10.95 -1.82 -9.00
C PRO A 32 11.04 -2.56 -10.36
N PRO A 33 10.93 -3.91 -10.42
CA PRO A 33 11.02 -4.64 -11.69
C PRO A 33 9.71 -4.74 -12.49
N LEU A 34 8.55 -4.34 -11.96
CA LEU A 34 7.28 -4.44 -12.69
C LEU A 34 6.95 -3.12 -13.39
N PRO A 35 6.66 -3.11 -14.70
CA PRO A 35 6.33 -1.89 -15.45
C PRO A 35 4.86 -1.49 -15.27
N ARG A 36 4.34 -1.56 -14.03
CA ARG A 36 2.96 -1.17 -13.70
C ARG A 36 2.88 -0.65 -12.27
N LEU A 37 1.77 0.01 -11.97
CA LEU A 37 1.40 0.34 -10.59
C LEU A 37 0.43 -0.73 -10.09
N ASP A 38 0.60 -1.11 -8.82
CA ASP A 38 -0.25 -2.08 -8.16
C ASP A 38 -1.01 -1.41 -7.01
N ALA A 39 -2.15 -1.99 -6.62
CA ALA A 39 -2.84 -1.64 -5.39
C ALA A 39 -2.40 -2.59 -4.28
N LEU A 40 -1.92 -2.04 -3.16
CA LEU A 40 -1.56 -2.79 -1.97
C LEU A 40 -2.60 -2.53 -0.88
N LYS A 41 -3.26 -3.59 -0.40
CA LYS A 41 -4.25 -3.50 0.68
C LYS A 41 -3.68 -4.09 1.96
N VAL A 42 -3.55 -3.26 2.99
CA VAL A 42 -3.15 -3.70 4.34
C VAL A 42 -4.42 -3.95 5.14
N LEU A 43 -4.66 -5.21 5.51
CA LEU A 43 -5.82 -5.59 6.31
C LEU A 43 -5.59 -5.21 7.77
N ARG A 44 -6.65 -4.78 8.45
CA ARG A 44 -6.62 -4.65 9.91
C ARG A 44 -6.65 -6.05 10.50
N VAL A 45 -5.87 -6.27 11.56
CA VAL A 45 -6.09 -7.42 12.41
C VAL A 45 -7.24 -7.04 13.32
N ASP A 46 -8.39 -7.68 13.13
CA ASP A 46 -9.44 -7.65 14.14
C ASP A 46 -8.92 -8.50 15.31
N LEU A 47 -8.49 -7.84 16.39
CA LEU A 47 -8.12 -8.45 17.67
C LEU A 47 -9.29 -8.31 18.64
#